data_AF-R0KI07-F1
#
_entry.id   AF-R0KI07-F1
#
_cell.length_a   1.000
_cell.length_b   1.000
_cell.length_c   1.000
_cell.angle_alpha   90.00
_cell.angle_beta   90.00
_cell.angle_gamma   90.00
#
_symmetry.space_group_name_H-M   'P 1'
#
loop_
_entity.id
_entity.type
_entity.pdbx_description
1 polymer ?
#
loop_
_entity_poly.entity_id
_entity_poly.type
_entity_poly.pdbx_seq_one_letter_code
_entity_poly.pdbx_strand_id
1 'polypeptide(L)'
;SSLVNRTLCDAHMQKGRAFRVIVVDSRPRLEGRETLRRLVRKGIHCTYVMINAISYVLPEVSKVLLGAHALLANGSVMSRVGTSQIALVSKAYNVPVLVCCETYKFCERVQTDSFVSNEL
;
A
#
# COMPACT_ATOMS: atom_id res chain seq x y z
N SER A 1 6.55 -1.41 -1.75
CA SER A 1 6.46 -2.79 -1.25
C SER A 1 6.81 -3.75 -2.37
N SER A 2 7.83 -4.60 -2.20
CA SER A 2 8.27 -5.55 -3.23
C SER A 2 7.18 -6.59 -3.55
N LEU A 3 6.48 -7.08 -2.53
CA LEU A 3 5.38 -8.04 -2.66
C LEU A 3 4.24 -7.48 -3.51
N VAL A 4 3.75 -6.28 -3.18
CA VAL A 4 2.67 -5.63 -3.94
C VAL A 4 3.09 -5.40 -5.40
N ASN A 5 4.32 -4.95 -5.63
CA ASN A 5 4.84 -4.76 -6.98
C ASN A 5 4.89 -6.07 -7.76
N ARG A 6 5.34 -7.16 -7.12
CA ARG A 6 5.34 -8.49 -7.74
C ARG A 6 3.92 -8.96 -8.07
N THR A 7 2.97 -8.83 -7.14
CA THR A 7 1.57 -9.20 -7.36
C THR A 7 0.94 -8.43 -8.52
N LEU A 8 1.21 -7.12 -8.63
CA LEU A 8 0.73 -6.29 -9.74
C LEU A 8 1.38 -6.71 -11.07
N CYS A 9 2.69 -6.92 -11.11
CA CYS A 9 3.38 -7.39 -12.30
C CYS A 9 2.88 -8.75 -12.76
N ASP A 10 2.71 -9.71 -11.84
CA ASP A 10 2.23 -11.06 -12.14
C ASP A 10 0.77 -11.01 -12.63
N ALA A 11 -0.08 -10.17 -12.03
CA ALA A 11 -1.47 -9.97 -12.48
C ALA A 11 -1.55 -9.39 -13.90
N HIS A 12 -0.64 -8.49 -14.28
CA HIS A 12 -0.61 -7.92 -15.61
C HIS A 12 -0.03 -8.89 -16.64
N MET A 13 1.18 -9.42 -16.40
CA MET A 13 1.93 -10.21 -17.38
C MET A 13 1.38 -11.64 -17.55
N GLN A 14 1.03 -12.31 -16.45
CA GLN A 14 0.65 -13.73 -16.52
C GLN A 14 -0.85 -13.91 -16.77
N LYS A 15 -1.67 -13.03 -16.19
CA LYS A 15 -3.14 -13.13 -16.27
C LYS A 15 -3.76 -12.17 -17.28
N GLY A 16 -2.96 -11.34 -17.96
CA GLY A 16 -3.42 -10.39 -18.98
C GLY A 16 -4.45 -9.39 -18.45
N ARG A 17 -4.45 -9.09 -17.14
CA ARG A 17 -5.47 -8.19 -16.57
C ARG A 17 -5.18 -6.75 -16.96
N ALA A 18 -6.19 -6.09 -17.53
CA ALA A 18 -6.18 -4.66 -17.77
C ALA A 18 -6.60 -3.92 -16.49
N PHE A 19 -5.69 -3.11 -15.95
CA PHE A 19 -5.96 -2.23 -14.82
C PHE A 19 -5.02 -1.02 -14.84
N ARG A 20 -5.43 0.03 -14.14
CA ARG A 20 -4.62 1.22 -13.87
C ARG A 20 -4.22 1.21 -12.39
N VAL A 21 -2.99 1.63 -12.09
CA VAL A 21 -2.47 1.71 -10.72
C VAL A 21 -2.30 3.16 -10.32
N ILE A 22 -2.81 3.54 -9.15
CA ILE A 22 -2.51 4.84 -8.53
C ILE A 22 -1.48 4.62 -7.43
N VAL A 23 -0.29 5.18 -7.62
CA VAL A 23 0.82 5.13 -6.65
C VAL A 23 0.73 6.36 -5.76
N VAL A 24 0.47 6.14 -4.48
CA VAL A 24 0.46 7.18 -3.44
C VAL A 24 1.85 7.26 -2.81
N ASP A 25 2.40 8.46 -2.70
CA ASP A 25 3.73 8.71 -2.11
C ASP A 25 3.68 9.76 -1.00
N SER A 26 4.69 9.75 -0.13
CA SER A 26 4.82 10.67 1.00
C SER A 26 6.26 11.14 1.19
N ARG A 27 6.41 12.33 1.77
CA ARG A 27 7.72 12.88 2.16
C ARG A 27 8.24 12.14 3.41
N PRO A 28 9.57 12.07 3.64
CA PRO A 28 10.65 12.74 2.89
C PRO A 28 11.30 11.90 1.79
N ARG A 29 11.25 10.56 1.87
CA ARG A 29 12.06 9.67 1.01
C ARG A 29 11.52 9.47 -0.40
N LEU A 30 10.22 9.70 -0.64
CA LEU A 30 9.58 9.57 -1.95
C LEU A 30 9.83 8.19 -2.61
N GLU A 31 9.60 7.14 -1.84
CA GLU A 31 9.87 5.75 -2.23
C GLU A 31 8.89 5.23 -3.30
N GLY A 32 7.73 5.87 -3.43
CA GLY A 32 6.73 5.58 -4.45
C GLY A 32 7.27 5.83 -5.87
N ARG A 33 8.19 6.78 -6.06
CA ARG A 33 8.84 7.03 -7.37
C ARG A 33 9.53 5.79 -7.95
N GLU A 34 10.20 5.01 -7.10
CA GLU A 34 10.89 3.81 -7.55
C GLU A 34 9.89 2.70 -7.90
N THR A 35 8.81 2.59 -7.13
CA THR A 35 7.70 1.68 -7.46
C THR A 35 7.05 2.05 -8.79
N LEU A 36 6.79 3.35 -9.02
CA LEU A 36 6.24 3.87 -10.27
C LEU A 36 7.14 3.50 -11.46
N ARG A 37 8.45 3.75 -11.38
CA ARG A 37 9.40 3.40 -12.44
C ARG A 37 9.35 1.91 -12.80
N ARG A 38 9.25 1.04 -11.80
CA ARG A 38 9.19 -0.42 -12.01
C ARG A 38 7.92 -0.84 -12.72
N LEU A 39 6.77 -0.27 -12.35
CA LEU A 39 5.48 -0.58 -12.96
C LEU A 39 5.37 -0.05 -14.40
N VAL A 40 5.83 1.18 -14.63
CA VAL A 40 5.84 1.79 -15.98
C VAL A 40 6.75 1.02 -16.94
N ARG A 41 7.93 0.56 -16.49
CA ARG A 41 8.82 -0.31 -17.30
C ARG A 41 8.16 -1.63 -17.71
N LYS A 42 7.12 -2.06 -17.01
CA LYS A 42 6.34 -3.27 -17.31
C LYS A 42 5.09 -2.98 -18.15
N GLY A 43 4.90 -1.74 -18.62
CA GLY A 43 3.77 -1.34 -19.46
C GLY A 43 2.47 -1.08 -18.70
N ILE A 44 2.48 -1.04 -17.37
CA ILE A 44 1.28 -0.80 -16.56
C ILE A 44 0.98 0.70 -16.54
N HIS A 45 -0.26 1.07 -16.87
CA HIS A 45 -0.75 2.44 -16.74
C HIS A 45 -0.74 2.86 -15.27
N CYS A 46 0.08 3.86 -14.95
CA CYS A 46 0.25 4.34 -13.59
C CYS A 46 -0.03 5.84 -13.48
N THR A 47 -0.65 6.23 -12.36
CA THR A 47 -0.84 7.62 -11.94
C THR A 47 -0.07 7.81 -10.63
N TYR A 48 0.60 8.94 -10.47
CA TYR A 48 1.38 9.24 -9.28
C TYR A 48 0.76 10.41 -8.54
N VAL A 49 0.48 10.23 -7.24
CA VAL A 49 -0.12 11.24 -6.38
C VAL A 49 0.56 11.27 -5.03
N MET A 50 0.50 12.43 -4.37
CA MET A 50 0.96 12.59 -3.01
C MET A 50 -0.16 12.21 -2.03
N ILE A 51 0.19 11.80 -0.81
CA ILE A 51 -0.76 11.36 0.22
C ILE A 51 -1.84 12.40 0.56
N ASN A 52 -1.56 13.70 0.37
CA ASN A 52 -2.53 14.77 0.58
C ASN A 52 -3.66 14.78 -0.47
N ALA A 53 -3.45 14.21 -1.66
CA ALA A 53 -4.43 14.14 -2.73
C ALA A 53 -5.27 12.85 -2.66
N ILE A 54 -5.17 12.07 -1.59
CA ILE A 54 -5.82 10.75 -1.53
C ILE A 54 -7.34 10.83 -1.58
N SER A 55 -7.95 11.81 -0.91
CA SER A 55 -9.40 12.03 -0.92
C SER A 55 -9.92 12.37 -2.31
N TYR A 56 -9.09 13.01 -3.14
CA TYR A 56 -9.45 13.36 -4.52
C TYR A 56 -9.46 12.13 -5.44
N VAL A 57 -8.50 11.21 -5.27
CA VAL A 57 -8.38 10.03 -6.15
C VAL A 57 -9.21 8.84 -5.70
N LEU A 58 -9.56 8.73 -4.42
CA LEU A 58 -10.27 7.57 -3.87
C LEU A 58 -11.62 7.25 -4.55
N PRO A 59 -12.44 8.22 -5.00
CA PRO A 59 -13.66 7.93 -5.76
C PRO A 59 -13.43 7.11 -7.03
N GLU A 60 -12.25 7.19 -7.64
CA GLU A 60 -11.88 6.41 -8.83
C GLU A 60 -11.27 5.04 -8.49
N VAL A 61 -10.94 4.79 -7.22
CA VAL A 61 -10.24 3.59 -6.77
C VAL A 61 -11.23 2.52 -6.38
N SER A 62 -11.07 1.32 -6.95
CA SER A 62 -11.91 0.16 -6.62
C SER A 62 -11.36 -0.71 -5.49
N LYS A 63 -10.03 -0.73 -5.31
CA LYS A 63 -9.32 -1.56 -4.32
C LYS A 63 -8.02 -0.89 -3.92
N VAL A 64 -7.67 -0.97 -2.64
CA VAL A 64 -6.39 -0.49 -2.12
C VAL A 64 -5.51 -1.68 -1.74
N LEU A 65 -4.28 -1.72 -2.24
CA LEU A 65 -3.27 -2.70 -1.87
C LEU A 65 -2.22 -2.06 -0.96
N LEU A 66 -1.96 -2.68 0.18
CA LEU A 66 -0.94 -2.26 1.12
C LEU A 66 0.08 -3.39 1.31
N GLY A 67 1.36 -3.02 1.44
CA GLY A 67 2.36 -3.95 1.96
C GLY A 67 2.49 -3.79 3.46
N ALA A 68 2.61 -4.89 4.20
CA ALA A 68 2.94 -4.84 5.63
C ALA A 68 4.44 -5.11 5.85
N HIS A 69 4.99 -4.46 6.87
CA HIS A 69 6.29 -4.80 7.44
C HIS A 69 6.14 -5.93 8.46
N ALA A 70 5.14 -5.84 9.34
CA ALA A 70 4.75 -6.90 10.26
C ALA A 70 3.24 -6.92 10.51
N LEU A 71 2.73 -8.08 10.92
CA LEU A 71 1.37 -8.22 11.44
C LEU A 71 1.44 -8.59 12.92
N LEU A 72 0.77 -7.81 13.76
CA LEU A 72 0.74 -8.01 15.21
C LEU A 72 -0.34 -9.04 15.58
N ALA A 73 -0.19 -9.66 16.76
CA ALA A 73 -1.11 -10.71 17.21
C ALA A 73 -2.57 -10.23 17.37
N ASN A 74 -2.80 -8.94 17.59
CA ASN A 74 -4.13 -8.33 17.65
C ASN A 74 -4.72 -8.01 16.26
N GLY A 75 -4.07 -8.41 15.17
CA GLY A 75 -4.48 -8.12 13.80
C GLY A 75 -4.08 -6.73 13.30
N SER A 76 -3.35 -5.94 14.10
CA SER A 76 -2.85 -4.63 13.67
C SER A 76 -1.76 -4.77 12.60
N VAL A 77 -1.78 -3.83 11.65
CA VAL A 77 -0.88 -3.82 10.51
C VAL A 77 0.22 -2.81 10.73
N MET A 78 1.45 -3.29 10.95
CA MET A 78 2.62 -2.43 11.04
C MET A 78 3.21 -2.23 9.64
N SER A 79 3.21 -0.98 9.15
CA SER A 79 3.72 -0.61 7.84
C SER A 79 4.28 0.82 7.84
N ARG A 80 4.57 1.37 6.67
CA ARG A 80 5.04 2.74 6.49
C ARG A 80 4.06 3.75 7.09
N VAL A 81 4.60 4.86 7.57
CA VAL A 81 3.81 6.02 7.98
C VAL A 81 2.84 6.45 6.87
N GLY A 82 1.60 6.77 7.26
CA GLY A 82 0.51 7.08 6.33
C GLY A 82 -0.38 5.88 5.96
N THR A 83 0.03 4.64 6.23
CA THR A 83 -0.79 3.44 5.90
C THR A 83 -2.14 3.44 6.62
N SER A 84 -2.16 3.83 7.90
CA SER A 84 -3.38 3.96 8.69
C SER A 84 -4.29 5.08 8.16
N GLN A 85 -3.71 6.20 7.73
CA GLN A 85 -4.45 7.31 7.12
C GLN A 85 -5.11 6.85 5.81
N ILE A 86 -4.36 6.17 4.95
CA ILE A 86 -4.88 5.58 3.71
C ILE A 86 -6.05 4.64 4.02
N ALA A 87 -5.88 3.73 4.98
CA ALA A 87 -6.92 2.78 5.35
C ALA A 87 -8.18 3.46 5.92
N LEU A 88 -8.01 4.48 6.75
CA LEU A 88 -9.11 5.25 7.34
C LEU A 88 -9.93 5.97 6.26
N VAL A 89 -9.26 6.70 5.37
CA VAL A 89 -9.96 7.41 4.29
C VAL A 89 -10.60 6.42 3.32
N SER A 90 -9.91 5.32 2.98
CA SER A 90 -10.49 4.26 2.13
C SER A 90 -11.77 3.68 2.71
N LYS A 91 -11.81 3.45 4.03
CA LYS A 91 -13.02 2.99 4.74
C LYS A 91 -14.16 4.00 4.63
N ALA A 92 -13.88 5.30 4.71
CA ALA A 92 -14.90 6.34 4.54
C ALA A 92 -15.52 6.36 3.13
N TYR A 93 -14.74 5.99 2.10
CA TYR A 93 -15.21 5.87 0.71
C TYR A 93 -15.70 4.45 0.35
N ASN A 94 -15.85 3.55 1.33
CA ASN A 94 -16.25 2.15 1.12
C ASN A 94 -15.33 1.36 0.17
N VAL A 95 -14.05 1.74 0.09
CA VAL A 95 -13.05 1.04 -0.73
C VAL A 95 -12.36 -0.03 0.10
N PRO A 96 -12.38 -1.32 -0.32
CA PRO A 96 -11.74 -2.39 0.43
C PRO A 96 -10.22 -2.25 0.43
N VAL A 97 -9.65 -2.42 1.62
CA VAL A 97 -8.22 -2.36 1.87
C VAL A 97 -7.69 -3.80 2.02
N LEU A 98 -6.76 -4.18 1.14
CA LEU A 98 -6.14 -5.49 1.14
C LEU A 98 -4.67 -5.36 1.52
N VAL A 99 -4.26 -6.13 2.53
CA VAL A 99 -2.89 -6.10 3.04
C VAL A 99 -2.16 -7.37 2.61
N CYS A 100 -1.03 -7.19 1.94
CA CYS A 100 -0.14 -8.28 1.55
C CYS A 100 1.01 -8.38 2.55
N CYS A 101 1.08 -9.51 3.25
CA CYS A 101 2.12 -9.84 4.22
C CYS A 101 2.55 -11.30 4.06
N GLU A 102 3.81 -11.60 4.33
CA GLU A 102 4.32 -12.96 4.40
C GLU A 102 4.16 -13.50 5.83
N THR A 103 3.94 -14.80 5.99
CA THR A 103 3.65 -15.42 7.30
C THR A 103 4.79 -15.28 8.31
N TYR A 104 6.04 -15.26 7.86
CA TYR A 104 7.20 -15.08 8.76
C TYR A 104 7.30 -13.66 9.37
N LYS A 105 6.52 -12.69 8.87
CA LYS A 105 6.44 -11.32 9.42
C LYS A 105 5.38 -11.18 10.50
N PHE A 106 4.80 -12.29 10.95
CA PHE A 106 3.84 -12.27 12.05
C PHE A 106 4.60 -12.13 13.36
N CYS A 107 4.05 -11.34 14.27
CA CYS A 107 4.67 -11.04 15.55
C CYS A 107 3.68 -11.33 16.68
N GLU A 108 4.15 -12.00 17.72
CA GLU A 108 3.37 -12.23 18.94
C GLU A 108 3.17 -10.95 19.75
N ARG A 109 3.97 -9.91 19.49
CA ARG A 109 3.84 -8.61 20.14
C ARG A 109 2.50 -7.98 19.79
N VAL A 110 1.95 -7.27 20.77
CA VAL A 110 0.74 -6.47 20.63
C VAL A 110 1.11 -5.01 20.91
N GLN A 111 0.64 -4.13 20.04
CA GLN A 111 0.80 -2.69 20.17
C GLN A 111 -0.50 -2.05 19.69
N THR A 112 -0.98 -1.06 20.44
CA THR A 112 -2.27 -0.39 20.20
C THR A 112 -2.10 1.02 19.65
N ASP A 113 -0.96 1.64 19.91
CA ASP A 113 -0.62 3.00 19.53
C ASP A 113 0.66 3.02 18.68
N SER A 114 0.95 4.12 17.98
CA SER A 114 2.15 4.21 17.15
C SER A 114 3.37 4.82 17.87
N PHE A 115 3.31 4.98 19.20
CA PHE A 115 4.36 5.64 19.98
C PHE A 115 5.24 4.67 20.77
N VAL A 116 4.67 3.62 21.37
CA VAL A 116 5.40 2.69 22.25
C VAL A 116 6.60 2.02 21.58
N SER A 117 6.48 1.63 20.30
CA SER A 117 7.57 1.02 19.53
C SER A 117 7.51 1.54 18.10
N ASN A 118 8.49 2.36 17.71
CA ASN A 118 8.60 2.89 16.35
C ASN A 118 10.06 3.23 16.02
N GLU A 119 10.38 3.30 14.73
CA GLU A 119 11.67 3.77 14.23
C GLU A 119 11.65 5.29 14.03
N LEU A 120 12.76 5.97 14.34
CA LEU A 120 12.95 7.42 14.11
C LEU A 120 13.62 7.69 12.75
#